data_AF-A0A0C2GFP5-F1
#
_entry.id   AF-A0A0C2GFP5-F1
#
_cell.length_a   1.000
_cell.length_b   1.000
_cell.length_c   1.000
_cell.angle_alpha   90.00
_cell.angle_beta   90.00
_cell.angle_gamma   90.00
#
_symmetry.space_group_name_H-M   'P 1'
#
loop_
_entity.id
_entity.type
_entity.pdbx_description
1 polymer ?
#
loop_
_entity_poly.entity_id
_entity_poly.type
_entity_poly.pdbx_seq_one_letter_code
_entity_poly.pdbx_strand_id
1 'polypeptide(L)' 'MVIVDLEDKTLQSAHNDVADLPSEVIVYLKSQLKNSTDMDDSISRSFLRANVHLFGGYRMGFVRSESTGDNIIKFQPQAW' A
#
# COMPACT_ATOMS: atom_id res chain seq x y z
N MET A 1 -8.11 -17.95 1.99
CA MET A 1 -7.00 -18.43 2.84
C MET A 1 -5.74 -18.40 2.01
N VAL A 2 -4.66 -17.83 2.54
CA VAL A 2 -3.34 -17.81 1.89
C VAL A 2 -2.43 -18.72 2.69
N ILE A 3 -1.77 -19.66 2.03
CA ILE A 3 -0.81 -20.59 2.64
C ILE A 3 0.57 -20.27 2.07
N VAL A 4 1.53 -20.01 2.94
CA VAL A 4 2.93 -19.78 2.59
C VAL A 4 3.73 -20.95 3.13
N ASP A 5 4.29 -21.75 2.25
CA ASP A 5 5.28 -22.76 2.60
C ASP A 5 6.68 -22.16 2.44
N LEU A 6 7.42 -22.07 3.55
CA LEU A 6 8.77 -21.48 3.55
C LEU A 6 9.85 -22.49 3.15
N GLU A 7 9.59 -23.78 3.34
CA GLU A 7 10.53 -24.86 2.99
C GLU A 7 10.52 -25.06 1.48
N ASP A 8 9.33 -25.30 0.91
CA ASP A 8 9.15 -25.48 -0.53
C ASP A 8 9.10 -24.15 -1.30
N LYS A 9 9.08 -23.01 -0.59
CA LYS A 9 8.95 -21.65 -1.15
C LYS A 9 7.71 -21.51 -2.04
N THR A 10 6.61 -22.15 -1.65
CA THR A 10 5.35 -22.10 -2.39
C THR A 10 4.36 -21.15 -1.73
N LEU A 11 3.51 -20.54 -2.56
CA LEU A 11 2.41 -19.69 -2.13
C LEU A 11 1.12 -20.24 -2.76
N GLN A 12 0.16 -20.63 -1.93
CA GLN A 12 -1.16 -21.06 -2.38
C GLN A 12 -2.21 -20.05 -1.95
N SER A 13 -3.00 -19.57 -2.92
CA SER A 13 -4.11 -18.64 -2.69
C SER A 13 -5.23 -18.92 -3.68
N ALA A 14 -6.48 -18.74 -3.25
CA ALA A 14 -7.65 -18.77 -4.14
C ALA A 14 -7.85 -17.46 -4.92
N HIS A 15 -7.09 -16.43 -4.57
CA HIS A 15 -7.17 -15.09 -5.14
C HIS A 15 -5.83 -14.66 -5.72
N ASN A 16 -5.87 -13.79 -6.72
CA ASN A 16 -4.69 -13.23 -7.37
C ASN A 16 -4.47 -11.76 -6.96
N ASP A 17 -4.48 -11.47 -5.65
CA ASP A 17 -4.48 -10.10 -5.11
C ASP A 17 -3.27 -9.28 -5.58
N VAL A 18 -2.14 -9.94 -5.85
CA VAL A 18 -0.94 -9.26 -6.37
C VAL A 18 -1.18 -8.71 -7.78
N ALA A 19 -2.01 -9.34 -8.59
CA ALA A 19 -2.35 -8.85 -9.92
C ALA A 19 -3.33 -7.68 -9.90
N ASP A 20 -4.09 -7.51 -8.83
CA ASP A 20 -5.03 -6.38 -8.64
C ASP A 20 -4.31 -5.09 -8.21
N LEU A 21 -3.03 -5.19 -7.81
CA LEU A 21 -2.21 -4.01 -7.50
C LEU A 21 -1.77 -3.28 -8.78
N PRO A 22 -1.61 -1.95 -8.74
CA PRO A 22 -1.04 -1.19 -9.85
C PRO A 22 0.34 -1.73 -10.26
N SER A 23 0.53 -1.95 -11.55
CA SER A 23 1.73 -2.58 -12.13
C SER A 23 3.03 -1.88 -11.72
N GLU A 24 2.99 -0.55 -11.62
CA GLU A 24 4.09 0.32 -11.26
C GLU A 24 4.58 0.03 -9.85
N VAL A 25 3.65 -0.21 -8.91
CA VAL A 25 3.97 -0.55 -7.51
C VAL A 25 4.63 -1.92 -7.43
N ILE A 26 4.11 -2.90 -8.18
CA ILE A 26 4.66 -4.26 -8.24
C ILE A 26 6.08 -4.25 -8.81
N VAL A 27 6.28 -3.57 -9.94
CA VAL A 27 7.59 -3.48 -10.62
C VAL A 27 8.59 -2.76 -9.73
N TYR A 28 8.19 -1.65 -9.10
CA TYR A 28 9.02 -0.91 -8.16
C TYR A 28 9.47 -1.79 -6.98
N LEU A 29 8.54 -2.40 -6.26
CA LEU A 29 8.85 -3.23 -5.09
C LEU A 29 9.73 -4.43 -5.47
N LYS A 30 9.40 -5.14 -6.55
CA LYS A 30 10.22 -6.28 -7.02
C LYS A 30 11.65 -5.85 -7.33
N SER A 31 11.85 -4.68 -7.93
CA SER A 31 13.18 -4.15 -8.21
C SER A 31 13.94 -3.81 -6.92
N GLN A 32 13.30 -3.11 -5.98
CA GLN A 32 13.96 -2.74 -4.72
C GLN A 32 14.34 -3.95 -3.87
N LEU A 33 13.44 -4.95 -3.74
CA LEU A 33 13.68 -6.14 -2.92
C LEU A 33 14.74 -7.08 -3.51
N LYS A 34 14.92 -7.08 -4.84
CA LYS A 34 16.02 -7.83 -5.48
C LYS A 34 17.37 -7.17 -5.26
N ASN A 35 17.39 -5.85 -5.16
CA ASN A 35 18.61 -5.05 -5.04
C ASN A 35 18.97 -4.74 -3.58
N SER A 36 18.11 -5.04 -2.61
CA SER A 36 18.42 -4.91 -1.18
C SER A 36 19.36 -6.06 -0.78
N THR A 37 20.65 -5.78 -0.77
CA THR A 37 21.70 -6.73 -0.38
C THR A 37 22.02 -6.66 1.12
N ASP A 38 21.63 -5.58 1.80
CA ASP A 38 21.97 -5.33 3.19
C ASP A 38 20.73 -5.33 4.09
N MET A 39 20.92 -5.82 5.32
CA MET A 39 19.92 -5.82 6.39
C MET A 39 19.79 -4.41 7.00
N ASP A 40 19.51 -3.42 6.16
CA ASP A 40 19.26 -2.04 6.53
C ASP A 40 17.78 -1.68 6.36
N ASP A 41 17.44 -0.40 6.58
CA ASP A 41 16.08 0.11 6.42
C ASP A 41 15.61 0.18 4.95
N SER A 42 16.37 -0.28 3.96
CA SER A 42 16.00 -0.19 2.53
C SER A 42 14.71 -0.93 2.21
N ILE A 43 14.50 -2.11 2.81
CA ILE A 43 13.27 -2.90 2.65
C ILE A 43 12.09 -2.10 3.20
N SER A 44 12.21 -1.61 4.44
CA SER A 44 11.18 -0.80 5.11
C SER A 44 10.84 0.46 4.31
N ARG A 45 11.84 1.19 3.81
CA ARG A 45 11.66 2.39 2.97
C ARG A 45 10.97 2.08 1.65
N SER A 46 11.24 0.91 1.06
CA SER A 46 10.62 0.48 -0.19
C SER A 46 9.13 0.20 -0.01
N PHE A 47 8.76 -0.52 1.06
CA PHE A 47 7.35 -0.73 1.41
C PHE A 47 6.64 0.58 1.80
N LEU A 48 7.31 1.49 2.51
CA LEU A 48 6.75 2.80 2.83
C LEU A 48 6.43 3.61 1.56
N ARG A 49 7.34 3.63 0.58
CA ARG A 49 7.11 4.31 -0.71
C ARG A 49 5.98 3.68 -1.52
N ALA A 50 5.87 2.35 -1.49
CA ALA A 50 4.74 1.65 -2.10
C ALA A 50 3.40 2.02 -1.44
N ASN A 51 3.36 2.10 -0.10
CA ASN A 51 2.17 2.55 0.63
C ASN A 51 1.78 3.99 0.26
N VAL A 52 2.76 4.89 0.07
CA VAL A 52 2.48 6.24 -0.42
C VAL A 52 1.92 6.23 -1.84
N HIS A 53 2.34 5.32 -2.72
CA HIS A 53 1.76 5.18 -4.05
C HIS A 53 0.31 4.67 -4.01
N LEU A 54 0.04 3.68 -3.16
CA LEU A 54 -1.29 3.06 -3.05
C LEU A 54 -2.30 3.98 -2.35
N PHE A 55 -1.86 4.64 -1.29
CA PHE A 55 -2.75 5.34 -0.37
C PHE A 55 -2.51 6.84 -0.29
N GLY A 56 -1.49 7.40 -0.96
CA GLY A 56 -1.10 8.81 -0.82
C GLY A 56 -2.20 9.81 -1.19
N GLY A 57 -3.16 9.39 -2.04
CA GLY A 57 -4.34 10.16 -2.42
C GLY A 57 -5.37 10.36 -1.29
N TYR A 58 -5.28 9.62 -0.18
CA TYR A 58 -6.27 9.65 0.92
C TYR A 58 -6.54 11.06 1.48
N ARG A 59 -5.58 11.98 1.37
CA ARG A 59 -5.74 13.37 1.83
C ARG A 59 -6.86 14.10 1.10
N MET A 60 -7.13 13.72 -0.15
CA MET A 60 -8.23 14.29 -0.96
C MET A 60 -9.60 13.90 -0.41
N GLY A 61 -9.69 12.81 0.36
CA GLY A 61 -10.90 12.38 1.03
C GLY A 61 -11.29 13.22 2.25
N PHE A 62 -10.45 14.14 2.72
CA PHE A 62 -10.80 15.00 3.86
C PHE A 62 -11.49 16.29 3.41
N VAL A 63 -12.69 16.54 3.94
CA VAL A 63 -13.49 17.73 3.66
C VAL A 63 -13.75 18.51 4.94
N ARG A 64 -13.67 19.84 4.85
CA ARG A 64 -14.02 20.74 5.95
C ARG A 64 -15.53 20.98 5.94
N SER A 65 -16.20 20.64 7.04
CA SER A 65 -17.63 20.93 7.21
C SER A 65 -17.80 22.31 7.84
N GLU A 66 -18.40 23.25 7.12
CA GLU A 66 -18.73 24.60 7.62
C GLU A 66 -20.16 24.68 8.16
N SER A 67 -20.59 23.67 8.91
CA SER A 67 -21.87 23.72 9.62
C SER A 67 -21.74 24.61 10.86
N THR A 68 -22.58 25.64 10.93
CA THR A 68 -22.63 26.70 11.93
C THR A 68 -22.29 26.24 13.35
N GLY A 69 -21.05 26.49 13.79
CA GLY A 69 -20.59 26.31 15.17
C GLY A 69 -19.33 25.44 15.33
N ASP A 70 -19.13 24.45 14.46
CA ASP A 70 -18.06 23.45 14.64
C ASP A 70 -17.22 23.27 13.37
N ASN A 71 -15.95 23.69 13.44
CA ASN A 71 -14.95 23.50 12.38
C ASN A 71 -14.37 22.06 12.43
N ILE A 72 -15.16 21.06 12.03
CA ILE A 72 -14.73 19.65 12.06
C ILE A 72 -14.27 19.20 10.66
N ILE A 73 -13.10 18.56 10.62
CA ILE A 73 -12.58 17.86 9.44
C ILE A 73 -13.15 16.43 9.45
N LYS A 74 -13.80 16.02 8.35
CA LYS A 74 -14.37 14.68 8.20
C LYS A 74 -13.79 13.99 6.97
N PHE A 75 -13.57 12.68 7.08
CA PHE A 75 -13.19 11.84 5.95
C PHE A 75 -14.44 11.38 5.19
N GLN A 76 -14.42 11.55 3.87
CA GLN A 76 -15.46 11.14 2.92
C GLN A 76 -14.86 10.12 1.95
N PRO A 77 -15.14 8.81 2.13
CA PRO A 77 -14.55 7.76 1.30
C PRO A 77 -14.81 7.93 -0.19
N GLN A 78 -15.97 8.46 -0.58
CA GLN A 78 -16.34 8.69 -1.99
C GLN A 78 -15.50 9.78 -2.69
N ALA A 79 -14.73 10.57 -1.94
CA ALA A 79 -13.80 11.56 -2.47
C ALA A 79 -12.38 10.98 -2.68
N TRP A 80 -12.21 9.67 -2.46
CA TRP A 80 -10.98 8.90 -2.65
C TRP A 80 -11.25 7.61 -3.44
#